data_AF-A0A5C8K685-F1
#
_entry.id   AF-A0A5C8K685-F1
#
_cell.length_a   1.000
_cell.length_b   1.000
_cell.length_c   1.000
_cell.angle_alpha   90.00
_cell.angle_beta   90.00
_cell.angle_gamma   90.00
#
_symmetry.space_group_name_H-M   'P 1'
#
loop_
_entity.id
_entity.type
_entity.pdbx_description
1 polymer ?
#
loop_
_entity_poly.entity_id
_entity_poly.type
_entity_poly.pdbx_seq_one_letter_code
_entity_poly.pdbx_strand_id
1 'polypeptide(L)'
;MHLFLKCTDFSNLCSKSLHQMIRYTPSNQLSIVEFKTPFQLHLDRQNRWVKLAAAIPWDSLAQIYYRCMSADKGAPSLDARIVIGSLIIKHKLKLDDREVVETIRENMYLQYFLGLSS
;
A
#
# COMPACT_ATOMS: atom_id res chain seq x y z
N MET A 1 -30.47 -31.01 -17.74
CA MET A 1 -29.20 -30.78 -18.47
C MET A 1 -28.87 -29.29 -18.40
N HIS A 2 -27.63 -28.97 -18.02
CA HIS A 2 -26.94 -27.66 -18.08
C HIS A 2 -27.54 -26.49 -17.27
N LEU A 3 -27.05 -26.15 -16.07
CA LEU A 3 -25.85 -25.33 -15.74
C LEU A 3 -25.76 -23.99 -16.50
N PHE A 4 -26.01 -22.85 -15.84
CA PHE A 4 -24.98 -22.02 -15.19
C PHE A 4 -25.59 -20.77 -14.53
N LEU A 5 -25.30 -20.55 -13.25
CA LEU A 5 -25.53 -19.28 -12.55
C LEU A 5 -24.62 -18.19 -13.14
N LYS A 6 -25.13 -16.95 -13.23
CA LYS A 6 -24.32 -15.74 -12.98
C LYS A 6 -25.11 -14.78 -12.09
N CYS A 7 -24.65 -14.68 -10.84
CA CYS A 7 -24.89 -13.62 -9.85
C CYS A 7 -24.98 -12.23 -10.50
N THR A 8 -26.07 -11.49 -10.34
CA THR A 8 -26.41 -10.56 -9.23
C THR A 8 -25.37 -9.46 -8.98
N ASP A 9 -25.82 -8.24 -9.30
CA ASP A 9 -25.71 -7.01 -8.50
C ASP A 9 -24.31 -6.50 -8.11
N PHE A 10 -23.78 -5.61 -8.96
CA PHE A 10 -22.73 -4.65 -8.62
C PHE A 10 -23.29 -3.21 -8.56
N SER A 11 -24.42 -3.05 -7.87
CA SER A 11 -25.06 -1.76 -7.60
C SER A 11 -24.74 -1.30 -6.18
N ASN A 12 -23.46 -1.08 -5.84
CA ASN A 12 -23.07 -0.36 -4.61
C ASN A 12 -21.59 0.07 -4.56
N LEU A 13 -21.13 0.84 -5.54
CA LEU A 13 -19.93 1.69 -5.38
C LEU A 13 -20.36 3.15 -5.52
N CYS A 14 -21.18 3.56 -4.54
CA CYS A 14 -21.52 4.94 -4.25
C CYS A 14 -20.24 5.73 -3.92
N SER A 15 -20.00 6.76 -4.73
CA SER A 15 -19.45 8.06 -4.37
C SER A 15 -18.15 8.10 -3.56
N LYS A 16 -17.01 8.01 -4.26
CA LYS A 16 -15.84 8.84 -3.93
C LYS A 16 -15.26 9.39 -5.23
N SER A 17 -15.64 10.63 -5.56
CA SER A 17 -14.93 11.45 -6.54
C SER A 17 -13.45 11.52 -6.12
N LEU A 18 -12.55 10.96 -6.92
CA LEU A 18 -11.09 11.04 -6.71
C LEU A 18 -10.41 11.32 -8.05
N HIS A 19 -10.64 12.52 -8.58
CA HIS A 19 -9.90 13.08 -9.72
C HIS A 19 -8.53 13.64 -9.31
N GLN A 20 -7.96 13.22 -8.18
CA GLN A 20 -6.59 13.58 -7.81
C GLN A 20 -5.61 12.61 -8.45
N MET A 21 -4.79 13.13 -9.36
CA MET A 21 -3.73 12.37 -10.03
C MET A 21 -2.61 11.94 -9.09
N ILE A 22 -2.34 12.73 -8.06
CA ILE A 22 -1.35 12.43 -7.04
C ILE A 22 -2.09 11.98 -5.78
N ARG A 23 -1.94 10.70 -5.44
CA ARG A 23 -2.43 10.14 -4.18
C ARG A 23 -1.25 10.03 -3.23
N TYR A 24 -1.23 10.87 -2.20
CA TYR A 24 -0.21 10.86 -1.16
C TYR A 24 -0.89 10.87 0.19
N THR A 25 -0.54 9.90 1.02
CA THR A 25 -0.98 9.86 2.42
C THR A 25 0.22 10.29 3.29
N PRO A 26 0.14 11.42 4.02
CA PRO A 26 1.25 11.89 4.85
C PRO A 26 1.59 10.90 5.95
N SER A 27 2.90 10.71 6.21
CA SER A 27 3.43 9.74 7.17
C SER A 27 3.00 9.98 8.63
N ASN A 28 2.46 11.16 8.93
CA ASN A 28 2.18 11.63 10.30
C ASN A 28 0.95 11.02 10.97
N GLN A 29 0.13 10.21 10.28
CA GLN A 29 -1.08 9.65 10.87
C GLN A 29 -1.17 8.13 10.70
N LEU A 30 -0.62 7.42 11.69
CA LEU A 30 -1.00 6.05 12.03
C LEU A 30 -1.44 6.03 13.50
N SER A 31 -2.60 6.61 13.80
CA SER A 31 -3.26 6.41 15.09
C SER A 31 -3.90 5.02 15.09
N ILE A 32 -3.19 4.03 15.64
CA ILE A 32 -3.75 2.71 15.97
C ILE A 32 -4.55 2.82 17.26
N VAL A 33 -5.78 3.30 17.14
CA VAL A 33 -6.83 3.29 18.19
C VAL A 33 -8.12 3.68 17.45
N GLU A 34 -9.24 2.96 17.42
CA GLU A 34 -9.83 1.92 18.26
C GLU A 34 -10.82 1.09 17.42
N PHE A 35 -10.61 -0.22 17.30
CA PHE A 35 -11.72 -1.19 17.21
C PHE A 35 -11.21 -2.51 17.79
N LYS A 36 -11.71 -2.87 18.98
CA LYS A 36 -11.26 -4.02 19.76
C LYS A 36 -11.85 -5.31 19.18
N THR A 37 -11.08 -6.03 18.38
CA THR A 37 -11.25 -7.48 18.12
C THR A 37 -10.02 -8.22 18.66
N PRO A 38 -10.13 -9.49 19.08
CA PRO A 38 -9.03 -10.21 19.75
C PRO A 38 -7.83 -10.54 18.84
N PHE A 39 -7.88 -10.16 17.57
CA PHE A 39 -6.81 -10.30 16.58
C PHE A 39 -5.94 -9.05 16.48
N GLN A 40 -5.68 -8.37 17.61
CA GLN A 40 -4.64 -7.32 17.65
C GLN A 40 -3.27 -7.98 17.48
N LEU A 41 -2.90 -8.20 16.22
CA LEU A 41 -1.53 -8.44 15.80
C LEU A 41 -0.73 -7.18 16.11
N HIS A 42 -0.25 -7.10 17.35
CA HIS A 42 0.78 -6.15 17.72
C HIS A 42 2.00 -6.46 16.85
N LEU A 43 2.19 -5.69 15.79
CA LEU A 43 3.40 -5.72 14.97
C LEU A 43 4.60 -5.53 15.89
N ASP A 44 5.52 -6.50 15.86
CA ASP A 44 6.75 -6.38 16.62
C ASP A 44 7.57 -5.20 16.10
N ARG A 45 7.71 -4.16 16.95
CA ARG A 45 8.51 -2.96 16.66
C ARG A 45 9.99 -3.29 16.47
N GLN A 46 10.44 -4.46 16.93
CA GLN A 46 11.81 -4.90 16.75
C GLN A 46 12.08 -5.52 15.36
N ASN A 47 11.03 -5.82 14.59
CA ASN A 47 11.16 -6.38 13.26
C ASN A 47 11.97 -5.45 12.33
N ARG A 48 12.84 -6.06 11.51
CA ARG A 48 13.72 -5.35 10.58
C ARG A 48 12.97 -4.39 9.65
N TRP A 49 11.78 -4.77 9.18
CA TRP A 49 11.00 -3.97 8.24
C TRP A 49 10.29 -2.80 8.91
N VAL A 50 9.86 -2.97 10.17
CA VAL A 50 9.24 -1.89 10.96
C VAL A 50 10.29 -0.82 11.28
N LYS A 51 11.49 -1.23 11.70
CA LYS A 51 12.62 -0.30 11.90
C LYS A 51 13.01 0.41 10.61
N LEU A 52 13.06 -0.33 9.51
CA LEU A 52 13.41 0.23 8.21
C LEU A 52 12.36 1.24 7.74
N ALA A 53 11.07 0.97 7.94
CA ALA A 53 10.00 1.91 7.63
C ALA A 53 10.16 3.23 8.39
N ALA A 54 10.54 3.18 9.67
CA ALA A 54 10.75 4.38 10.48
C ALA A 54 12.01 5.17 10.11
N ALA A 55 13.04 4.49 9.60
CA ALA A 55 14.32 5.12 9.24
C ALA A 55 14.30 5.82 7.86
N ILE A 56 13.38 5.45 6.97
CA ILE A 56 13.32 5.98 5.61
C ILE A 56 12.60 7.35 5.59
N PRO A 57 13.19 8.39 4.98
CA PRO A 57 12.54 9.70 4.82
C PRO A 57 11.52 9.67 3.67
N TRP A 58 10.37 9.03 3.91
CA TRP A 58 9.31 8.82 2.90
C TRP A 58 8.84 10.11 2.23
N ASP A 59 8.69 11.19 2.99
CA ASP A 59 8.14 12.44 2.47
C ASP A 59 9.08 13.09 1.44
N SER A 60 10.40 13.05 1.69
CA SER A 60 11.40 13.54 0.74
C SER A 60 11.43 12.70 -0.53
N LEU A 61 11.31 11.38 -0.39
CA LEU A 61 11.27 10.46 -1.53
C LEU A 61 10.00 10.64 -2.36
N ALA A 62 8.85 10.82 -1.70
CA ALA A 62 7.57 11.09 -2.34
C ALA A 62 7.60 12.41 -3.12
N GLN A 63 8.18 13.47 -2.55
CA GLN A 63 8.36 14.74 -3.27
C GLN A 63 9.15 14.57 -4.57
N ILE A 64 10.25 13.80 -4.55
CA ILE A 64 11.05 13.55 -5.75
C ILE A 64 10.25 12.73 -6.77
N TYR A 65 9.53 11.71 -6.32
CA TYR A 65 8.69 10.87 -7.17
C TYR A 65 7.61 11.67 -7.90
N TYR A 66 6.88 12.51 -7.16
CA TYR A 66 5.79 13.30 -7.74
C TYR A 66 6.27 14.48 -8.60
N ARG A 67 7.52 14.96 -8.46
CA ARG A 67 8.09 15.97 -9.37
C ARG A 67 8.16 15.49 -10.83
N CYS A 68 8.27 14.19 -11.05
CA CYS A 68 8.30 13.59 -12.38
C CYS A 68 6.89 13.39 -12.98
N MET A 69 5.83 13.70 -12.21
CA MET A 69 4.44 13.49 -12.61
C MET A 69 3.74 14.82 -12.90
N SER A 70 2.81 14.79 -13.85
CA SER A 70 1.91 15.92 -14.09
C SER A 70 0.74 15.86 -13.11
N ALA A 71 0.39 16.98 -12.50
CA ALA A 71 -0.75 17.06 -11.57
C ALA A 71 -2.11 16.94 -12.28
N ASP A 72 -2.18 17.32 -13.56
CA ASP A 72 -3.46 17.54 -14.26
C ASP A 72 -3.71 16.59 -15.44
N LYS A 73 -2.71 15.81 -15.88
CA LYS A 73 -2.79 14.96 -17.08
C LYS A 73 -2.23 13.56 -16.87
N GLY A 74 -3.04 12.53 -17.15
CA GLY A 74 -2.65 11.12 -17.19
C GLY A 74 -3.50 10.20 -16.30
N ALA A 75 -3.00 8.99 -16.03
CA ALA A 75 -3.64 8.02 -15.14
C ALA A 75 -3.31 8.31 -13.67
N PRO A 76 -4.22 8.05 -12.71
CA PRO A 76 -3.96 8.23 -11.29
C PRO A 76 -2.70 7.48 -10.85
N SER A 77 -1.81 8.14 -10.13
CA SER A 77 -0.59 7.52 -9.62
C SER A 77 -0.90 6.60 -8.43
N LEU A 78 -0.08 5.57 -8.28
CA LEU A 78 -0.01 4.82 -7.03
C LEU A 78 0.68 5.69 -5.95
N ASP A 79 0.49 5.35 -4.68
CA ASP A 79 1.19 6.02 -3.58
C ASP A 79 2.71 5.80 -3.73
N ALA A 80 3.49 6.88 -3.61
CA ALA A 80 4.94 6.84 -3.70
C ALA A 80 5.54 5.81 -2.74
N ARG A 81 4.95 5.63 -1.55
CA ARG A 81 5.42 4.65 -0.56
C ARG A 81 5.30 3.21 -1.07
N ILE A 82 4.23 2.88 -1.79
CA ILE A 82 4.02 1.54 -2.35
C ILE A 82 5.02 1.28 -3.48
N VAL A 83 5.22 2.27 -4.36
CA VAL A 83 6.14 2.14 -5.50
C VAL A 83 7.58 2.03 -5.03
N ILE A 84 8.03 2.97 -4.21
CA ILE A 84 9.41 3.00 -3.72
C ILE A 84 9.67 1.83 -2.77
N GLY A 85 8.70 1.51 -1.90
CA GLY A 85 8.83 0.39 -0.98
C GLY A 85 8.88 -0.97 -1.69
N SER A 86 8.10 -1.18 -2.75
CA SER A 86 8.15 -2.43 -3.52
C SER A 86 9.50 -2.61 -4.23
N LEU A 87 10.08 -1.53 -4.78
CA LEU A 87 11.43 -1.54 -5.34
C LEU A 87 12.50 -1.88 -4.28
N ILE A 88 12.37 -1.33 -3.07
CA ILE A 88 13.28 -1.65 -1.96
C ILE A 88 13.18 -3.13 -1.59
N ILE A 89 11.96 -3.67 -1.47
CA ILE A 89 11.73 -5.09 -1.16
C ILE A 89 12.34 -5.97 -2.25
N LYS A 90 12.04 -5.69 -3.51
CA LYS A 90 12.59 -6.40 -4.68
C LYS A 90 14.10 -6.46 -4.62
N HIS A 91 14.76 -5.31 -4.43
CA HIS A 91 16.21 -5.23 -4.40
C HIS A 91 16.82 -5.93 -3.17
N LYS A 92 16.21 -5.80 -1.99
CA LYS A 92 16.70 -6.41 -0.75
C LYS A 92 16.56 -7.93 -0.73
N LEU A 93 15.48 -8.46 -1.31
CA LEU A 93 15.20 -9.90 -1.34
C LEU A 93 15.70 -10.58 -2.63
N LYS A 94 16.11 -9.80 -3.64
CA LYS A 94 16.54 -10.27 -4.96
C LYS A 94 15.51 -11.20 -5.63
N LEU A 95 14.25 -10.81 -5.53
CA LEU A 95 13.10 -11.56 -6.06
C LEU A 95 12.66 -11.01 -7.43
N ASP A 96 11.92 -11.85 -8.17
CA ASP A 96 11.21 -11.42 -9.37
C ASP A 96 9.99 -10.53 -9.02
N ASP A 97 9.52 -9.72 -9.97
CA ASP A 97 8.38 -8.83 -9.76
C ASP A 97 7.12 -9.57 -9.30
N ARG A 98 6.86 -10.77 -9.84
CA ARG A 98 5.69 -11.57 -9.43
C ARG A 98 5.85 -12.14 -8.02
N GLU A 99 7.05 -12.64 -7.73
CA GLU A 99 7.40 -13.19 -6.41
C GLU A 99 7.34 -12.12 -5.32
N VAL A 100 7.72 -10.88 -5.62
CA VAL A 100 7.59 -9.75 -4.69
C VAL A 100 6.15 -9.52 -4.29
N VAL A 101 5.21 -9.58 -5.24
CA VAL A 101 3.78 -9.38 -4.96
C VAL A 101 3.27 -10.48 -4.03
N GLU A 102 3.56 -11.75 -4.33
CA GLU A 102 3.11 -12.86 -3.47
C GLU A 102 3.76 -12.79 -2.08
N THR A 103 5.05 -12.45 -1.99
CA THR A 103 5.73 -12.25 -0.70
C THR A 103 5.10 -11.13 0.13
N ILE A 104 4.67 -10.04 -0.51
CA ILE A 104 3.94 -8.95 0.16
C ILE A 104 2.58 -9.45 0.65
N ARG A 105 1.86 -10.24 -0.13
CA ARG A 105 0.54 -10.77 0.24
C ARG A 105 0.62 -11.73 1.43
N GLU A 106 1.68 -12.51 1.52
CA GLU A 106 1.91 -13.46 2.61
C GLU A 106 2.43 -12.82 3.89
N ASN A 107 3.14 -11.68 3.79
CA ASN A 107 3.86 -11.10 4.93
C ASN A 107 3.28 -9.76 5.41
N MET A 108 2.64 -9.78 6.58
CA MET A 108 2.05 -8.60 7.22
C MET A 108 3.07 -7.47 7.52
N TYR A 109 4.35 -7.80 7.78
CA TYR A 109 5.38 -6.77 8.00
C TYR A 109 5.71 -6.00 6.72
N LEU A 110 5.64 -6.65 5.56
CA LEU A 110 5.85 -5.99 4.28
C LEU A 110 4.65 -5.13 3.89
N GLN A 111 3.43 -5.58 4.19
CA GLN A 111 2.21 -4.77 4.01
C GLN A 111 2.28 -3.49 4.85
N TYR A 112 2.67 -3.62 6.12
CA TYR A 112 2.93 -2.47 6.99
C TYR A 112 4.04 -1.56 6.45
N PHE A 113 5.14 -2.13 5.96
CA PHE A 113 6.25 -1.37 5.37
C PHE A 113 5.76 -0.49 4.20
N LEU A 114 4.89 -1.02 3.36
CA LEU A 114 4.28 -0.32 2.22
C LEU A 114 3.17 0.66 2.60
N GLY A 115 2.73 0.67 3.86
CA GLY A 115 1.61 1.50 4.31
C GLY A 115 0.26 0.98 3.83
N LEU A 116 0.17 -0.31 3.48
CA LEU A 116 -1.11 -0.95 3.19
C LEU A 116 -1.82 -1.20 4.53
N SER A 117 -2.95 -0.54 4.72
CA SER A 117 -3.88 -0.82 5.82
C SER A 117 -4.76 -2.00 5.44
N SER A 118 -4.77 -3.03 6.30
CA SER A 118 -5.65 -4.20 6.21
C SER A 118 -7.12 -3.84 6.36
#